data_AF-X0QVC0-F1
#
_entry.id   AF-X0QVC0-F1
#
_cell.length_a   1.000
_cell.length_b   1.000
_cell.length_c   1.000
_cell.angle_alpha   90.00
_cell.angle_beta   90.00
_cell.angle_gamma   90.00
#
_symmetry.space_group_name_H-M   'P 1'
#
loop_
_entity.id
_entity.type
_entity.pdbx_description
1 polymer ?
#
loop_
_entity_poly.entity_id
_entity_poly.type
_entity_poly.pdbx_seq_one_letter_code
_entity_poly.pdbx_strand_id
1 'polypeptide(L)' 'MKEWGPEEFNKRSMHCIMNCSAKTSVWLKIQELDGVSGLLEVYKDICEGKIAADEGLVVVMGDNEKD' A
#
# COMPACT_ATOMS: atom_id res chain seq x y z
N MET A 1 24.84 -15.96 -19.92
CA MET A 1 24.55 -15.45 -18.57
C MET A 1 24.63 -16.63 -17.60
N LYS A 2 25.26 -16.46 -16.44
CA LYS A 2 25.31 -17.50 -15.40
C LYS A 2 24.07 -17.30 -14.53
N GLU A 3 23.16 -18.27 -14.52
CA GLU A 3 21.99 -18.21 -13.64
C GLU A 3 22.45 -18.25 -12.17
N TRP A 4 21.81 -17.44 -11.33
CA TRP A 4 22.20 -17.26 -9.94
C TRP A 4 21.87 -18.47 -9.06
N GLY A 5 21.08 -19.42 -9.55
CA GLY A 5 20.49 -20.48 -8.75
C GLY A 5 19.34 -19.96 -7.88
N PRO A 6 18.45 -20.85 -7.39
CA PRO A 6 17.21 -20.43 -6.72
C PRO A 6 17.43 -19.60 -5.45
N GLU A 7 18.44 -19.95 -4.65
CA GLU A 7 18.72 -19.29 -3.37
C GLU A 7 19.17 -17.84 -3.54
N GLU A 8 20.17 -17.60 -4.39
CA GLU A 8 20.71 -16.26 -4.64
C GLU A 8 19.71 -15.40 -5.43
N PHE A 9 18.92 -16.01 -6.33
CA PHE A 9 17.82 -15.31 -6.99
C PHE A 9 16.78 -14.82 -5.97
N ASN A 10 16.35 -15.68 -5.04
CA ASN A 10 15.39 -15.31 -4.01
C ASN A 10 15.96 -14.18 -3.12
N LYS A 11 17.20 -14.33 -2.65
CA LYS A 11 17.87 -13.32 -1.82
C LYS A 11 17.89 -11.95 -2.48
N ARG A 12 18.28 -11.86 -3.75
CA ARG A 12 18.35 -10.59 -4.50
C ARG A 12 16.98 -10.00 -4.76
N SER A 13 16.01 -10.83 -5.12
CA SER A 13 14.63 -10.39 -5.38
C SER A 13 14.00 -9.82 -4.11
N MET A 14 14.16 -10.51 -2.98
CA MET A 14 13.70 -10.04 -1.68
C MET A 14 14.40 -8.75 -1.26
N HIS A 15 15.72 -8.65 -1.46
CA HIS A 15 16.45 -7.41 -1.18
C HIS A 15 15.95 -6.23 -2.02
N CYS A 16 15.66 -6.46 -3.31
CA CYS A 16 15.08 -5.46 -4.19
C CYS A 16 13.69 -4.99 -3.69
N ILE A 17 12.80 -5.93 -3.39
CA ILE A 17 11.46 -5.65 -2.85
C ILE A 17 11.55 -4.81 -1.57
N MET A 18 12.41 -5.20 -0.62
CA MET A 18 12.60 -4.48 0.63
C MET A 18 13.14 -3.06 0.40
N ASN A 19 14.13 -2.89 -0.49
CA ASN A 19 14.70 -1.58 -0.81
C ASN A 19 13.68 -0.67 -1.52
N CYS A 20 12.89 -1.21 -2.45
CA CYS A 20 11.81 -0.47 -3.11
C CYS A 20 10.75 -0.06 -2.09
N SER A 21 10.32 -0.99 -1.24
CA SER A 21 9.35 -0.73 -0.17
C SER A 21 9.81 0.39 0.77
N ALA A 22 11.08 0.34 1.23
CA ALA A 22 11.65 1.37 2.09
C ALA A 22 11.73 2.75 1.42
N LYS A 23 12.02 2.81 0.12
CA LYS A 23 11.98 4.08 -0.62
C LYS A 23 10.56 4.62 -0.77
N THR A 24 9.61 3.74 -1.04
CA THR A 24 8.21 4.14 -1.17
C THR A 24 7.60 4.57 0.16
N SER A 25 7.99 3.98 1.30
CA SER A 25 7.41 4.32 2.61
C SER A 25 7.79 5.71 3.11
N VAL A 26 8.91 6.28 2.64
CA VAL A 26 9.30 7.66 2.95
C VAL A 26 8.44 8.67 2.17
N TRP A 27 7.98 8.28 0.99
CA TRP A 27 7.18 9.15 0.12
C TRP A 27 5.68 8.97 0.35
N LEU A 28 5.19 7.73 0.41
CA LEU A 28 3.77 7.39 0.50
C LEU A 28 3.27 7.46 1.95
N LYS A 29 2.35 8.39 2.21
CA LYS A 29 1.64 8.57 3.48
C LYS A 29 0.38 7.71 3.46
N ILE A 30 0.38 6.63 4.24
CA ILE A 30 -0.81 5.80 4.38
C ILE A 30 -1.80 6.47 5.35
N GLN A 31 -3.06 6.57 4.95
CA GLN A 31 -4.18 6.95 5.80
C GLN A 31 -5.19 5.80 5.81
N GLU A 32 -5.59 5.41 7.01
CA GLU A 32 -6.59 4.36 7.20
C GLU A 32 -7.98 5.00 7.29
N LEU A 33 -8.93 4.45 6.54
CA LEU A 33 -10.33 4.84 6.53
C LEU A 33 -11.15 3.78 7.27
N ASP A 34 -12.06 4.23 8.12
CA ASP A 34 -12.94 3.34 8.89
C ASP A 34 -14.09 2.80 8.02
N GLY A 35 -13.87 1.61 7.48
CA GLY A 35 -14.83 0.90 6.64
C GLY A 35 -15.37 1.72 5.47
N VAL A 36 -16.58 1.34 5.03
CA VAL A 36 -17.27 2.00 3.91
C VAL A 36 -17.65 3.44 4.25
N SER A 37 -17.98 3.71 5.52
CA SER A 37 -18.35 5.05 5.98
C SER A 37 -17.21 6.05 5.77
N GLY A 38 -15.99 5.71 6.19
CA GLY A 38 -14.81 6.55 5.98
C GLY A 38 -14.48 6.75 4.50
N LEU A 39 -14.72 5.74 3.65
CA LEU A 39 -14.57 5.90 2.21
C LEU A 39 -15.57 6.89 1.62
N LEU A 40 -16.84 6.86 2.05
CA LEU A 40 -17.89 7.74 1.52
C LEU A 40 -17.56 9.23 1.74
N GLU A 41 -16.89 9.58 2.84
CA GLU A 41 -16.49 10.96 3.16
C GLU A 41 -15.50 11.53 2.14
N VAL A 42 -14.60 10.70 1.63
CA VAL A 42 -13.50 11.13 0.74
C VAL A 42 -13.69 10.70 -0.72
N TYR A 43 -14.70 9.87 -1.01
CA TYR A 43 -14.90 9.25 -2.33
C TYR A 43 -14.95 10.27 -3.47
N LYS A 44 -15.68 11.37 -3.28
CA LYS A 44 -15.80 12.42 -4.28
C LYS A 44 -14.44 13.08 -4.59
N ASP A 45 -13.65 13.35 -3.55
CA ASP A 45 -12.34 13.97 -3.70
C ASP A 45 -11.32 13.02 -4.37
N ILE A 46 -11.45 11.71 -4.16
CA ILE A 46 -10.71 10.69 -4.94
C ILE A 46 -11.07 10.79 -6.42
N CYS A 47 -12.37 10.75 -6.76
CA CYS A 47 -12.82 10.81 -8.15
C CYS A 47 -12.42 12.11 -8.86
N GLU A 48 -12.36 13.21 -8.12
CA GLU A 48 -11.95 14.52 -8.64
C GLU A 48 -10.43 14.73 -8.64
N GLY A 49 -9.65 13.76 -8.15
CA GLY A 49 -8.18 13.83 -8.15
C GLY A 49 -7.62 14.88 -7.19
N LYS A 50 -8.33 15.15 -6.08
CA LYS A 50 -7.93 16.14 -5.07
C LYS A 50 -7.06 15.56 -3.95
N ILE A 51 -7.03 14.24 -3.83
CA ILE A 51 -6.14 13.55 -2.90
C ILE A 51 -4.70 13.74 -3.38
N ALA A 52 -3.79 14.06 -2.46
CA ALA A 52 -2.40 14.27 -2.80
C ALA A 52 -1.81 12.99 -3.39
N ALA A 53 -0.93 13.12 -4.40
CA ALA A 53 -0.37 11.97 -5.10
C ALA A 53 0.51 11.06 -4.19
N ASP A 54 0.95 11.59 -3.06
CA ASP A 54 1.72 10.90 -2.04
C ASP A 54 0.86 10.35 -0.89
N GLU A 55 -0.48 10.41 -1.00
CA GLU A 55 -1.41 9.81 -0.04
C GLU A 55 -1.98 8.48 -0.57
N GLY A 56 -1.78 7.42 0.22
CA GLY A 56 -2.40 6.12 0.00
C GLY A 56 -3.55 5.91 0.98
N LEU A 57 -4.75 5.66 0.49
CA LEU A 57 -5.92 5.40 1.31
C LEU A 57 -6.14 3.89 1.45
N VAL A 58 -6.23 3.40 2.68
CA VAL A 58 -6.51 1.99 2.99
C VAL A 58 -7.82 1.91 3.76
N VAL A 59 -8.82 1.24 3.18
CA VAL A 59 -10.07 0.97 3.90
C VAL A 59 -9.85 -0.21 4.83
N VAL A 60 -9.89 0.05 6.13
CA VAL A 60 -9.82 -0.98 7.17
C VAL A 60 -11.25 -1.42 7.45
N MET A 61 -11.57 -2.66 7.09
CA MET A 61 -12.81 -3.28 7.51
C MET A 61 -12.58 -3.80 8.93
N GLY A 62 -13.39 -3.36 9.89
CA GLY A 62 -13.40 -3.98 11.22
C GLY A 62 -13.66 -5.49 11.10
N ASP A 63 -13.14 -6.27 12.03
CA ASP A 63 -13.51 -7.68 12.15
C ASP A 63 -15.03 -7.74 12.29
N ASN A 64 -15.73 -8.34 11.31
CA ASN A 64 -17.16 -8.60 11.39
C ASN A 64 -17.42 -9.67 12.48
N GLU A 65 -17.32 -9.28 13.76
CA GLU A 65 -17.91 -10.02 14.87
C GLU A 65 -19.07 -9.20 15.44
N LYS A 66 -20.27 -9.75 15.24
CA LYS A 66 -21.60 -9.32 15.70
C LYS A 66 -22.39 -8.46 14.70
N ASP A 67 -23.18 -9.13 13.87
CA ASP A 67 -24.62 -9.28 14.14
C ASP A 67 -25.17 -10.59 13.54
#